data_AF-V6LWE7-F1
#
_entry.id   AF-V6LWE7-F1
#
_cell.length_a   1.000
_cell.length_b   1.000
_cell.length_c   1.000
_cell.angle_alpha   90.00
_cell.angle_beta   90.00
_cell.angle_gamma   90.00
#
_symmetry.space_group_name_H-M   'P 1'
#
loop_
_entity.id
_entity.type
_entity.pdbx_description
1 polymer ?
#
loop_
_entity_poly.entity_id
_entity_poly.type
_entity_poly.pdbx_seq_one_letter_code
_entity_poly.pdbx_strand_id
1 'polypeptide(L)'
;MRLLAWIHWQICDDCDTEKGFSWTNNHTCANKACIGRDGYECAGNGECVHIYEQVFECRCQAGANGKFCHDCNEGFFKLREGKCVFESCISEAQECAGNGHCRQLGLSHRCICEGQFDSETNCKSCLSGYSLVGGRCQEGNGNKLSGGAIAGIVIGVLALLALIFLIVFVAMRRKPTGPSKAKSSVTKDTVGGQRFI
;
A
#
# COMPACT_ATOMS: atom_id res chain seq x y z
N MET A 1 54.47 -25.80 -9.66
CA MET A 1 53.35 -25.69 -10.61
C MET A 1 52.08 -25.50 -9.83
N ARG A 2 51.30 -24.48 -10.21
CA ARG A 2 50.08 -24.02 -9.54
C ARG A 2 48.95 -25.05 -9.69
N LEU A 3 48.19 -25.28 -8.63
CA LEU A 3 46.73 -25.28 -8.68
C LEU A 3 46.20 -25.12 -7.26
N LEU A 4 45.65 -23.92 -7.03
CA LEU A 4 44.85 -23.54 -5.87
C LEU A 4 43.64 -24.48 -5.81
N ALA A 5 43.52 -25.27 -4.76
CA ALA A 5 42.26 -25.93 -4.44
C ALA A 5 41.37 -24.90 -3.77
N TRP A 6 40.41 -24.42 -4.55
CA TRP A 6 39.46 -23.39 -4.20
C TRP A 6 38.61 -23.83 -3.01
N ILE A 7 38.38 -22.87 -2.13
CA ILE A 7 37.32 -22.78 -1.11
C ILE A 7 36.11 -23.62 -1.55
N HIS A 8 35.92 -24.77 -0.90
CA HIS A 8 34.73 -25.58 -1.07
C HIS A 8 33.59 -24.81 -0.39
N TRP A 9 32.78 -24.15 -1.21
CA TRP A 9 31.49 -23.64 -0.79
C TRP A 9 30.72 -24.83 -0.23
N GLN A 10 30.46 -24.84 1.08
CA GLN A 10 29.56 -25.79 1.72
C GLN A 10 28.15 -25.56 1.17
N ILE A 11 27.86 -26.18 0.02
CA ILE A 11 26.49 -26.55 -0.29
C ILE A 11 26.26 -27.85 0.47
N CYS A 12 25.29 -27.87 1.36
CA CYS A 12 24.82 -29.08 2.02
C CYS A 12 24.14 -30.00 0.98
N ASP A 13 24.91 -30.57 0.05
CA ASP A 13 24.43 -31.22 -1.19
C ASP A 13 24.25 -32.75 -1.09
N ASP A 14 24.60 -33.38 0.02
CA ASP A 14 24.35 -34.82 0.17
C ASP A 14 22.98 -35.05 0.81
N CYS A 15 21.94 -35.02 -0.03
CA CYS A 15 20.66 -35.59 0.34
C CYS A 15 20.81 -37.12 0.46
N ASP A 16 20.69 -37.65 1.68
CA ASP A 16 20.99 -39.05 2.00
C ASP A 16 19.94 -40.01 1.42
N THR A 17 20.16 -40.40 0.15
CA THR A 17 19.23 -41.27 -0.58
C THR A 17 19.18 -42.70 -0.04
N GLU A 18 20.24 -43.15 0.65
CA GLU A 18 20.30 -44.47 1.30
C GLU A 18 19.37 -44.53 2.51
N LYS A 19 19.18 -43.40 3.22
CA LYS A 19 18.20 -43.26 4.30
C LYS A 19 16.79 -42.89 3.84
N GLY A 20 16.50 -43.00 2.54
CA GLY A 20 15.16 -42.78 2.01
C GLY A 20 14.79 -41.32 1.77
N PHE A 21 15.77 -40.41 1.72
CA PHE A 21 15.54 -39.01 1.34
C PHE A 21 15.63 -38.80 -0.17
N SER A 22 15.04 -37.71 -0.64
CA SER A 22 15.10 -37.27 -2.04
C SER A 22 15.03 -35.74 -2.13
N TRP A 23 15.60 -35.22 -3.20
CA TRP A 23 15.44 -33.83 -3.58
C TRP A 23 14.00 -33.53 -3.99
N THR A 24 13.51 -32.37 -3.55
CA THR A 24 12.23 -31.77 -3.90
C THR A 24 12.39 -30.75 -5.04
N ASN A 25 11.28 -30.31 -5.61
CA ASN A 25 11.26 -29.29 -6.66
C ASN A 25 11.72 -27.89 -6.20
N ASN A 26 11.70 -27.61 -4.89
CA ASN A 26 12.27 -26.38 -4.30
C ASN A 26 13.70 -26.58 -3.80
N HIS A 27 14.41 -27.60 -4.28
CA HIS A 27 15.82 -27.85 -3.96
C HIS A 27 16.06 -28.04 -2.45
N THR A 28 15.12 -28.68 -1.76
CA THR A 28 15.28 -29.15 -0.38
C THR A 28 15.37 -30.67 -0.35
N CYS A 29 15.90 -31.22 0.73
CA CYS A 29 15.98 -32.66 0.93
C CYS A 29 14.89 -33.08 1.94
N ALA A 30 13.98 -33.94 1.51
CA ALA A 30 12.89 -34.45 2.34
C ALA A 30 12.80 -35.97 2.26
N ASN A 31 12.19 -36.61 3.28
CA ASN A 31 11.97 -38.05 3.23
C ASN A 31 10.97 -38.38 2.11
N LYS A 32 11.24 -39.42 1.30
CA LYS A 32 10.38 -39.84 0.18
C LYS A 32 8.93 -40.12 0.60
N ALA A 33 8.70 -40.52 1.85
CA ALA A 33 7.36 -40.75 2.39
C ALA A 33 6.50 -39.47 2.50
N CYS A 34 7.12 -38.30 2.48
CA CYS A 34 6.48 -36.98 2.59
C CYS A 34 6.43 -36.21 1.27
N ILE A 35 6.97 -36.75 0.18
CA ILE A 35 6.99 -36.07 -1.12
C ILE A 35 5.76 -36.50 -1.93
N GLY A 36 4.88 -35.53 -2.21
CA GLY A 36 3.69 -35.74 -3.01
C GLY A 36 3.96 -35.86 -4.51
N ARG A 37 2.90 -36.02 -5.31
CA ARG A 37 3.02 -36.05 -6.79
C ARG A 37 3.51 -34.73 -7.39
N ASP A 38 3.35 -33.63 -6.68
CA ASP A 38 3.82 -32.31 -7.05
C ASP A 38 5.33 -32.12 -6.79
N GLY A 39 5.99 -33.10 -6.17
CA GLY A 39 7.44 -33.08 -5.92
C GLY A 39 7.87 -32.13 -4.81
N TYR A 40 6.92 -31.59 -4.04
CA TYR A 40 7.20 -30.76 -2.87
C TYR A 40 6.98 -31.56 -1.59
N GLU A 41 7.76 -31.25 -0.55
CA GLU A 41 7.54 -31.79 0.79
C GLU A 41 6.19 -31.33 1.30
N CYS A 42 5.29 -32.30 1.57
CA CYS A 42 3.96 -32.05 2.09
C CYS A 42 3.18 -30.97 1.29
N ALA A 43 3.36 -30.94 -0.04
CA ALA A 43 2.77 -29.95 -0.94
C ALA A 43 3.03 -28.47 -0.55
N GLY A 44 4.08 -28.20 0.24
CA GLY A 44 4.34 -26.88 0.83
C GLY A 44 3.33 -26.46 1.91
N ASN A 45 2.46 -27.37 2.35
CA ASN A 45 1.38 -27.11 3.31
C ASN A 45 1.52 -27.94 4.59
N GLY A 46 2.74 -28.32 4.96
CA GLY A 46 3.00 -29.07 6.17
C GLY A 46 4.48 -29.26 6.40
N GLU A 47 4.79 -30.01 7.45
CA GLU A 47 6.15 -30.36 7.84
C GLU A 47 6.29 -31.88 7.84
N CYS A 48 7.34 -32.43 7.22
CA CYS A 48 7.63 -33.85 7.31
C CYS A 48 8.20 -34.16 8.69
N VAL A 49 7.42 -34.84 9.52
CA VAL A 49 7.82 -35.19 10.89
C VAL A 49 8.16 -36.66 10.99
N HIS A 50 9.18 -36.97 11.79
CA HIS A 50 9.49 -38.31 12.22
C HIS A 50 8.58 -38.69 13.38
N ILE A 51 7.83 -39.79 13.28
CA ILE A 51 6.86 -40.17 14.33
C ILE A 51 7.41 -41.28 15.22
N TYR A 52 7.83 -42.41 14.64
CA TYR A 52 8.43 -43.53 15.37
C TYR A 52 9.36 -44.34 14.45
N GLU A 53 10.47 -44.84 15.00
CA GLU A 53 11.49 -45.65 14.33
C GLU A 53 12.05 -45.04 13.03
N GLN A 54 11.50 -45.38 11.87
CA GLN A 54 11.87 -44.88 10.53
C GLN A 54 10.65 -44.42 9.73
N VAL A 55 9.55 -44.10 10.42
CA VAL A 55 8.30 -43.65 9.80
C VAL A 55 8.24 -42.13 9.80
N PHE A 56 8.02 -41.59 8.60
CA PHE A 56 7.86 -40.17 8.34
C PHE A 56 6.46 -39.90 7.79
N GLU A 57 5.83 -38.82 8.25
CA GLU A 57 4.50 -38.41 7.81
C GLU A 57 4.40 -36.88 7.77
N CYS A 58 3.53 -36.37 6.90
CA CYS A 58 3.25 -34.95 6.83
C CYS A 58 2.32 -34.50 7.97
N ARG A 59 2.81 -33.59 8.81
CA ARG A 59 1.99 -32.82 9.73
C ARG A 59 1.49 -31.56 9.03
N CYS A 60 0.25 -31.59 8.55
CA CYS A 60 -0.32 -30.48 7.80
C CYS A 60 -0.50 -29.22 8.64
N GLN A 61 -0.25 -28.07 8.01
CA GLN A 61 -0.55 -26.76 8.57
C GLN A 61 -2.07 -26.52 8.61
N ALA A 62 -2.48 -25.51 9.37
CA ALA A 62 -3.89 -25.14 9.49
C ALA A 62 -4.54 -24.94 8.12
N GLY A 63 -5.67 -25.60 7.90
CA GLY A 63 -6.43 -25.50 6.65
C GLY A 63 -6.06 -26.50 5.55
N ALA A 64 -4.97 -27.25 5.69
CA ALA A 64 -4.60 -28.32 4.77
C ALA A 64 -4.87 -29.72 5.37
N ASN A 65 -5.10 -30.70 4.51
CA ASN A 65 -5.34 -32.09 4.90
C ASN A 65 -4.88 -33.10 3.84
N GLY A 66 -5.08 -34.38 4.16
CA GLY A 66 -4.64 -35.52 3.36
C GLY A 66 -3.20 -35.91 3.64
N LYS A 67 -2.79 -37.08 3.12
CA LYS A 67 -1.48 -37.70 3.40
C LYS A 67 -0.28 -36.79 3.10
N PHE A 68 -0.41 -35.92 2.10
CA PHE A 68 0.64 -35.01 1.64
C PHE A 68 0.23 -33.54 1.75
N CYS A 69 -0.81 -33.21 2.52
CA CYS A 69 -1.30 -31.83 2.72
C CYS A 69 -1.68 -31.10 1.42
N HIS A 70 -2.05 -31.85 0.38
CA HIS A 70 -2.34 -31.29 -0.93
C HIS A 70 -3.74 -30.65 -1.01
N ASP A 71 -4.65 -31.14 -0.18
CA ASP A 71 -6.06 -30.81 -0.20
C ASP A 71 -6.39 -29.82 0.93
N CYS A 72 -7.43 -29.01 0.74
CA CYS A 72 -7.82 -28.02 1.74
C CYS A 72 -9.02 -28.53 2.55
N ASN A 73 -9.03 -28.18 3.84
CA ASN A 73 -10.18 -28.38 4.72
C ASN A 73 -11.38 -27.57 4.22
N GLU A 74 -12.57 -27.96 4.67
CA GLU A 74 -13.79 -27.19 4.42
C GLU A 74 -13.63 -25.73 4.87
N GLY A 75 -14.07 -24.79 4.01
CA GLY A 75 -13.91 -23.35 4.22
C GLY A 75 -12.54 -22.78 3.83
N PHE A 76 -11.58 -23.63 3.46
CA PHE A 76 -10.29 -23.22 2.90
C PHE A 76 -10.24 -23.44 1.39
N PHE A 77 -9.60 -22.52 0.69
CA PHE A 77 -9.45 -22.54 -0.75
C PHE A 77 -7.98 -22.55 -1.13
N LYS A 78 -7.66 -23.31 -2.18
CA LYS A 78 -6.30 -23.43 -2.69
C LYS A 78 -5.98 -22.24 -3.60
N LEU A 79 -5.00 -21.43 -3.20
CA LEU A 79 -4.46 -20.36 -4.06
C LEU A 79 -3.61 -20.95 -5.19
N ARG A 80 -3.27 -20.12 -6.20
CA ARG A 80 -2.43 -20.55 -7.33
C ARG A 80 -1.06 -21.07 -6.91
N GLU A 81 -0.52 -20.54 -5.82
CA GLU A 81 0.76 -20.95 -5.22
C GLU A 81 0.65 -22.29 -4.45
N GLY A 82 -0.55 -22.87 -4.38
CA GLY A 82 -0.80 -24.15 -3.71
C GLY A 82 -1.16 -24.04 -2.23
N LYS A 83 -1.05 -22.85 -1.62
CA LYS A 83 -1.41 -22.61 -0.22
C LYS A 83 -2.92 -22.67 0.03
N CYS A 84 -3.34 -23.36 1.09
CA CYS A 84 -4.71 -23.34 1.57
C CYS A 84 -4.97 -22.10 2.45
N VAL A 85 -5.93 -21.26 2.06
CA VAL A 85 -6.27 -20.02 2.77
C VAL A 85 -7.77 -19.95 3.01
N PHE A 86 -8.18 -19.49 4.18
CA PHE A 86 -9.60 -19.38 4.53
C PHE A 86 -10.29 -18.32 3.67
N GLU A 87 -11.53 -18.59 3.23
CA GLU A 87 -12.25 -17.77 2.24
C GLU A 87 -12.28 -16.26 2.58
N SER A 88 -12.54 -15.92 3.84
CA SER A 88 -12.65 -14.52 4.28
C SER A 88 -11.35 -13.73 4.18
N CYS A 89 -10.21 -14.41 4.08
CA CYS A 89 -8.89 -13.80 3.93
C CYS A 89 -8.45 -13.68 2.47
N ILE A 90 -9.24 -14.14 1.50
CA ILE A 90 -8.86 -14.10 0.09
C ILE A 90 -9.37 -12.80 -0.51
N SER A 91 -8.47 -12.03 -1.10
CA SER A 91 -8.79 -10.77 -1.78
C SER A 91 -7.85 -10.63 -2.96
N GLU A 92 -8.40 -10.26 -4.12
CA GLU A 92 -7.65 -10.17 -5.38
C GLU A 92 -6.92 -11.48 -5.76
N ALA A 93 -7.54 -12.63 -5.45
CA ALA A 93 -7.01 -13.98 -5.66
C ALA A 93 -5.69 -14.28 -4.92
N GLN A 94 -5.36 -13.47 -3.91
CA GLN A 94 -4.20 -13.64 -3.03
C GLN A 94 -4.65 -13.65 -1.56
N GLU A 95 -3.80 -14.19 -0.69
CA GLU A 95 -3.98 -14.05 0.75
C GLU A 95 -3.81 -12.58 1.14
N CYS A 96 -4.86 -11.98 1.71
CA CYS A 96 -4.84 -10.61 2.20
C CYS A 96 -4.31 -9.59 1.18
N ALA A 97 -4.73 -9.74 -0.08
CA ALA A 97 -4.28 -8.93 -1.23
C ALA A 97 -2.75 -8.87 -1.41
N GLY A 98 -2.01 -9.85 -0.89
CA GLY A 98 -0.55 -9.88 -0.89
C GLY A 98 0.12 -8.95 0.14
N ASN A 99 -0.65 -8.30 1.00
CA ASN A 99 -0.17 -7.30 1.97
C ASN A 99 -0.39 -7.74 3.43
N GLY A 100 -0.43 -9.04 3.69
CA GLY A 100 -0.68 -9.57 5.03
C GLY A 100 -0.73 -11.08 5.09
N HIS A 101 -1.09 -11.59 6.27
CA HIS A 101 -1.26 -13.01 6.54
C HIS A 101 -2.61 -13.29 7.17
N CYS A 102 -3.23 -14.40 6.76
CA CYS A 102 -4.47 -14.88 7.34
C CYS A 102 -4.18 -15.55 8.68
N ARG A 103 -4.87 -15.12 9.74
CA ARG A 103 -4.73 -15.71 11.08
C ARG A 103 -6.08 -16.03 11.69
N GLN A 104 -6.14 -17.15 12.39
CA GLN A 104 -7.31 -17.53 13.18
C GLN A 104 -7.38 -16.67 14.46
N LEU A 105 -8.50 -15.99 14.66
CA LEU A 105 -8.83 -15.18 15.82
C LEU A 105 -10.17 -15.68 16.40
N GLY A 106 -10.09 -16.60 17.36
CA GLY A 106 -11.25 -17.30 17.90
C GLY A 106 -11.88 -18.24 16.88
N LEU A 107 -13.15 -18.01 16.54
CA LEU A 107 -13.90 -18.79 15.55
C LEU A 107 -13.84 -18.21 14.12
N SER A 108 -13.11 -17.11 13.91
CA SER A 108 -13.04 -16.40 12.62
C SER A 108 -11.60 -16.30 12.12
N HIS A 109 -11.43 -16.19 10.81
CA HIS A 109 -10.14 -15.89 10.19
C HIS A 109 -10.13 -14.46 9.67
N ARG A 110 -9.06 -13.72 9.97
CA ARG A 110 -8.91 -12.33 9.54
C ARG A 110 -7.51 -12.08 9.03
N CYS A 111 -7.43 -11.11 8.13
CA CYS A 111 -6.16 -10.61 7.65
C CYS A 111 -5.45 -9.77 8.70
N ILE A 112 -4.20 -10.12 8.98
CA ILE A 112 -3.26 -9.30 9.72
C ILE A 112 -2.37 -8.63 8.68
N CYS A 113 -2.59 -7.34 8.46
CA CYS A 113 -1.90 -6.58 7.44
C CYS A 113 -0.47 -6.22 7.85
N GLU A 114 0.43 -6.23 6.88
CA GLU A 114 1.77 -5.70 7.02
C GLU A 114 1.79 -4.22 6.63
N GLY A 115 2.52 -3.38 7.37
CA GLY A 115 2.59 -1.94 7.08
C GLY A 115 1.29 -1.20 7.40
N GLN A 116 0.95 -0.20 6.57
CA GLN A 116 -0.14 0.76 6.83
C GLN A 116 -1.39 0.46 5.98
N PHE A 117 -1.63 -0.83 5.72
CA PHE A 117 -2.82 -1.31 5.03
C PHE A 117 -3.97 -1.52 6.01
N ASP A 118 -5.18 -1.33 5.52
CA ASP A 118 -6.41 -1.37 6.30
C ASP A 118 -6.98 -2.80 6.37
N SER A 119 -7.06 -3.34 7.59
CA SER A 119 -7.62 -4.66 7.86
C SER A 119 -9.10 -4.78 7.52
N GLU A 120 -9.88 -3.70 7.53
CA GLU A 120 -11.30 -3.73 7.14
C GLU A 120 -11.48 -4.04 5.65
N THR A 121 -10.45 -3.75 4.86
CA THR A 121 -10.43 -4.01 3.42
C THR A 121 -9.64 -5.26 3.04
N ASN A 122 -9.36 -6.14 4.01
CA ASN A 122 -8.48 -7.30 3.83
C ASN A 122 -7.11 -6.89 3.26
N CYS A 123 -6.55 -5.79 3.77
CA CYS A 123 -5.26 -5.24 3.36
C CYS A 123 -5.18 -4.80 1.89
N LYS A 124 -6.33 -4.50 1.28
CA LYS A 124 -6.39 -4.01 -0.10
C LYS A 124 -6.04 -2.53 -0.21
N SER A 125 -6.53 -1.70 0.71
CA SER A 125 -6.28 -0.26 0.71
C SER A 125 -5.43 0.19 1.89
N CYS A 126 -4.87 1.39 1.78
CA CYS A 126 -4.14 2.02 2.86
C CYS A 126 -5.09 2.57 3.93
N LEU A 127 -4.59 2.65 5.17
CA LEU A 127 -5.24 3.38 6.26
C LEU A 127 -5.43 4.86 5.88
N SER A 128 -6.38 5.51 6.56
CA SER A 128 -6.62 6.94 6.40
C SER A 128 -5.35 7.76 6.67
N GLY A 129 -5.03 8.69 5.77
CA GLY A 129 -3.79 9.49 5.81
C GLY A 129 -2.61 8.88 5.04
N TYR A 130 -2.74 7.63 4.57
CA TYR A 130 -1.73 6.96 3.76
C TYR A 130 -2.19 6.83 2.30
N SER A 131 -1.23 6.74 1.38
CA SER A 131 -1.46 6.55 -0.04
C SER A 131 -0.56 5.45 -0.59
N LEU A 132 -1.07 4.71 -1.59
CA LEU A 132 -0.34 3.62 -2.20
C LEU A 132 0.72 4.16 -3.17
N VAL A 133 2.00 4.00 -2.82
CA VAL A 133 3.14 4.44 -3.62
C VAL A 133 4.12 3.27 -3.77
N GLY A 134 4.28 2.78 -5.00
CA GLY A 134 5.18 1.66 -5.29
C GLY A 134 4.80 0.36 -4.58
N GLY A 135 3.49 0.08 -4.43
CA GLY A 135 2.99 -1.12 -3.75
C GLY A 135 3.08 -1.07 -2.22
N ARG A 136 3.39 0.09 -1.63
CA ARG A 136 3.43 0.28 -0.17
C ARG A 136 2.61 1.50 0.23
N CYS A 137 1.96 1.41 1.38
CA CYS A 137 1.27 2.54 1.98
C CYS A 137 2.26 3.48 2.65
N GLN A 138 2.31 4.72 2.16
CA GLN A 138 3.17 5.77 2.69
C GLN A 138 2.32 6.95 3.14
N GLU A 139 2.74 7.60 4.21
CA GLU A 139 2.02 8.78 4.70
C GLU A 139 2.03 9.83 3.60
N GLY A 140 0.82 10.20 3.15
CA GLY A 140 0.68 11.29 2.21
C GLY A 140 1.18 12.54 2.91
N ASN A 141 2.25 13.16 2.40
CA ASN A 141 2.67 14.49 2.81
C ASN A 141 1.59 15.48 2.32
N GLY A 142 0.43 15.46 2.98
CA GLY A 142 -0.76 16.20 2.62
C GLY A 142 -0.39 17.67 2.49
N ASN A 143 -0.35 18.15 1.24
CA ASN A 143 -0.25 19.55 0.88
C ASN A 143 0.84 20.35 1.61
N LYS A 144 2.09 19.88 1.59
CA LYS A 144 3.21 20.85 1.66
C LYS A 144 3.23 21.60 0.33
N LEU A 145 2.55 22.74 0.28
CA LEU A 145 2.72 23.73 -0.79
C LEU A 145 4.22 23.88 -1.04
N SER A 146 4.63 23.75 -2.31
CA SER A 146 6.02 23.95 -2.72
C SER A 146 6.53 25.24 -2.09
N GLY A 147 7.70 25.21 -1.44
CA GLY A 147 8.29 26.41 -0.84
C GLY A 147 8.37 27.58 -1.82
N GLY A 148 8.42 27.29 -3.14
CA GLY A 148 8.33 28.29 -4.20
C GLY A 148 6.97 29.00 -4.32
N ALA A 149 5.84 28.33 -4.05
CA ALA A 149 4.52 28.95 -4.06
C ALA A 149 4.34 29.92 -2.89
N ILE A 150 4.84 29.56 -1.71
CA ILE A 150 4.80 30.41 -0.52
C ILE A 150 5.71 31.64 -0.72
N ALA A 151 6.92 31.44 -1.24
CA ALA A 151 7.83 32.54 -1.55
C ALA A 151 7.25 33.49 -2.62
N GLY A 152 6.59 32.94 -3.64
CA GLY A 152 5.95 33.72 -4.71
C GLY A 152 4.83 34.63 -4.21
N ILE A 153 3.96 34.13 -3.31
CA ILE A 153 2.87 34.93 -2.74
C ILE A 153 3.43 36.08 -1.90
N VAL A 154 4.46 35.83 -1.08
CA VAL A 154 5.06 36.87 -0.23
C VAL A 154 5.70 37.98 -1.07
N ILE A 155 6.50 37.63 -2.08
CA ILE A 155 7.15 38.60 -2.96
C ILE A 155 6.10 39.39 -3.76
N GLY A 156 5.06 38.71 -4.25
CA GLY A 156 3.96 39.34 -5.00
C GLY A 156 3.22 40.39 -4.18
N VAL A 157 2.89 40.09 -2.90
CA VAL A 157 2.22 41.04 -2.01
C VAL A 157 3.12 42.24 -1.71
N LEU A 158 4.41 42.03 -1.44
CA LEU A 158 5.35 43.13 -1.18
C LEU A 158 5.52 44.05 -2.39
N ALA A 159 5.62 43.49 -3.60
CA ALA A 159 5.72 44.26 -4.84
C ALA A 159 4.43 45.07 -5.10
N LEU A 160 3.26 44.47 -4.88
CA LEU A 160 1.97 45.13 -5.04
C LEU A 160 1.83 46.31 -4.06
N LEU A 161 2.19 46.11 -2.78
CA LEU A 161 2.13 47.16 -1.76
C LEU A 161 3.08 48.32 -2.10
N ALA A 162 4.29 48.03 -2.59
CA ALA A 162 5.23 49.06 -3.04
C ALA A 162 4.67 49.87 -4.23
N LEU A 163 4.02 49.20 -5.19
CA LEU A 163 3.41 49.84 -6.35
C LEU A 163 2.24 50.75 -5.94
N ILE A 164 1.38 50.28 -5.02
CA ILE A 164 0.28 51.09 -4.46
C ILE A 164 0.84 52.31 -3.74
N PHE A 165 1.88 52.15 -2.92
CA PHE A 165 2.53 53.25 -2.21
C PHE A 165 3.11 54.29 -3.18
N LEU A 166 3.74 53.83 -4.28
CA LEU A 166 4.24 54.69 -5.35
C LEU A 166 3.12 55.47 -6.03
N ILE A 167 2.00 54.82 -6.36
CA ILE A 167 0.84 55.46 -6.98
C ILE A 167 0.25 56.53 -6.05
N VAL A 168 0.06 56.21 -4.77
CA VAL A 168 -0.44 57.16 -3.75
C VAL A 168 0.53 58.33 -3.61
N PHE A 169 1.83 58.06 -3.55
CA PHE A 169 2.86 59.11 -3.46
C PHE A 169 2.84 60.03 -4.68
N VAL A 170 2.71 59.49 -5.90
CA VAL A 170 2.57 60.29 -7.13
C VAL A 170 1.26 61.09 -7.13
N ALA A 171 0.15 60.51 -6.66
CA ALA A 171 -1.13 61.20 -6.55
C ALA A 171 -1.09 62.34 -5.51
N MET A 172 -0.40 62.15 -4.38
CA MET A 172 -0.20 63.19 -3.37
C MET A 172 0.77 64.28 -3.84
N ARG A 173 1.80 63.92 -4.63
CA ARG A 173 2.74 64.89 -5.23
C ARG A 173 2.15 65.64 -6.41
N ARG A 174 1.17 65.05 -7.11
CA ARG A 174 0.27 65.78 -7.99
C ARG A 174 -0.67 66.62 -7.13
N LYS A 175 -0.17 67.78 -6.68
CA LYS A 175 -1.02 68.87 -6.20
C LYS A 175 -2.16 69.07 -7.21
N PRO A 176 -3.44 69.04 -6.80
CA PRO A 176 -4.50 69.49 -7.68
C PRO A 176 -4.31 70.98 -7.93
N THR A 177 -3.94 71.37 -9.15
CA THR A 177 -4.32 72.68 -9.67
C THR A 177 -5.84 72.65 -9.86
N GLY A 178 -6.57 73.29 -8.93
CA GLY A 178 -8.05 73.30 -8.82
C GLY A 178 -8.79 73.97 -10.00
N PRO A 179 -10.13 74.22 -9.95
CA PRO A 179 -10.81 74.88 -8.82
C PRO A 179 -12.18 74.31 -8.40
N SER A 180 -12.67 74.82 -7.27
CA SER A 180 -14.04 74.72 -6.77
C SER A 180 -15.05 75.39 -7.70
N LYS A 181 -16.19 74.73 -7.96
CA LYS A 181 -17.47 75.43 -8.17
C LYS A 181 -18.55 74.76 -7.33
N ALA A 182 -18.80 75.35 -6.17
CA ALA A 182 -20.13 75.34 -5.59
C ALA A 182 -21.07 76.17 -6.47
N LYS A 183 -22.21 75.59 -6.89
CA LYS A 183 -23.42 76.35 -7.21
C LYS A 183 -24.56 75.68 -6.46
N SER A 184 -24.96 76.31 -5.35
CA SER A 184 -26.11 75.95 -4.55
C SER A 184 -27.39 76.53 -5.16
N SER A 185 -28.48 75.80 -4.93
CA SER A 185 -29.91 76.10 -5.06
C SER A 185 -30.47 76.51 -6.44
N VAL A 186 -31.56 75.83 -6.83
CA VAL A 186 -32.91 76.41 -6.97
C VAL A 186 -33.89 75.28 -7.29
N THR A 187 -34.86 75.11 -6.40
CA THR A 187 -36.07 74.30 -6.51
C THR A 187 -36.93 74.76 -7.69
N LYS A 188 -37.55 73.80 -8.41
CA LYS A 188 -38.93 73.96 -8.91
C LYS A 188 -39.52 72.59 -9.26
N ASP A 189 -40.57 72.27 -8.52
CA ASP A 189 -41.56 71.24 -8.81
C ASP A 189 -42.18 71.40 -10.20
N THR A 190 -42.86 70.32 -10.64
CA THR A 190 -44.15 70.33 -11.37
C THR A 190 -44.14 69.66 -12.75
N VAL A 191 -44.60 68.39 -12.74
CA VAL A 191 -45.70 67.80 -13.57
C VAL A 191 -45.46 67.41 -15.03
N GLY A 192 -45.92 66.18 -15.31
CA GLY A 192 -46.43 65.69 -16.60
C GLY A 192 -45.50 64.65 -17.22
N GLY A 193 -45.75 63.34 -17.22
CA GLY A 193 -47.02 62.64 -17.42
C GLY A 193 -46.97 61.92 -18.78
N GLN A 194 -47.53 60.69 -18.82
CA GLN A 194 -47.89 59.87 -19.99
C GLN A 194 -46.79 58.97 -20.61
N ARG A 195 -47.06 57.70 -20.98
CA ARG A 195 -48.21 56.80 -20.72
C ARG A 195 -47.81 55.37 -21.11
N PHE A 196 -48.39 54.40 -20.42
CA PHE A 196 -48.56 53.01 -20.83
C PHE A 196 -49.33 52.89 -22.16
N ILE A 197 -48.95 51.90 -22.97
CA ILE A 197 -49.84 50.81 -23.40
C ILE A 197 -49.01 49.53 -23.30
#